data_AF-A0A525ISX4-F1
#
_entry.id   AF-A0A525ISX4-F1
#
_cell.length_a   1.000
_cell.length_b   1.000
_cell.length_c   1.000
_cell.angle_alpha   90.00
_cell.angle_beta   90.00
_cell.angle_gamma   90.00
#
_symmetry.space_group_name_H-M   'P 1'
#
loop_
_entity.id
_entity.type
_entity.pdbx_description
1 polymer ?
#
loop_
_entity_poly.entity_id
_entity_poly.type
_entity_poly.pdbx_seq_one_letter_code
_entity_poly.pdbx_strand_id
1 'polypeptide(L)' 'MSKFAIGEQVDNAADDHESGMVVAVFPTVDDNFRYAVDMEGYGALQFFVEEKLVIHPSAMRLH' A
#
# COMPACT_ATOMS: atom_id res chain seq x y z
N MET A 1 -13.95 -6.02 2.60
CA MET A 1 -13.58 -4.59 2.67
C MET A 1 -12.08 -4.52 2.51
N SER A 2 -11.54 -3.56 1.76
CA SER A 2 -10.09 -3.45 1.58
C SER A 2 -9.42 -3.07 2.89
N LYS A 3 -8.27 -3.68 3.18
CA LYS A 3 -7.47 -3.38 4.37
C LYS A 3 -6.82 -2.00 4.31
N PHE A 4 -6.49 -1.54 3.11
CA PHE A 4 -5.90 -0.21 2.87
C PHE A 4 -6.84 0.65 2.01
N ALA A 5 -6.74 1.97 2.18
CA ALA A 5 -7.47 2.97 1.42
C ALA A 5 -6.53 3.80 0.54
N ILE A 6 -7.09 4.44 -0.48
CA ILE A 6 -6.33 5.38 -1.33
C ILE A 6 -5.87 6.56 -0.47
N GLY A 7 -4.58 6.91 -0.57
CA GLY A 7 -3.90 7.93 0.22
C GLY A 7 -3.20 7.40 1.46
N GLU A 8 -3.37 6.13 1.82
CA GLU A 8 -2.66 5.51 2.95
C GLU A 8 -1.19 5.27 2.62
N GLN A 9 -0.34 5.48 3.62
CA GLN A 9 1.08 5.14 3.53
C GLN A 9 1.28 3.69 3.99
N VAL A 10 1.90 2.90 3.14
CA VAL A 10 2.14 1.47 3.35
C VAL A 10 3.61 1.15 3.12
N ASP A 11 4.13 0.21 3.88
CA ASP A 11 5.45 -0.38 3.62
C ASP A 11 5.30 -1.71 2.91
N ASN A 12 6.31 -2.05 2.12
CA ASN A 12 6.46 -3.39 1.60
C ASN A 12 6.91 -4.33 2.73
N ALA A 13 6.11 -5.34 3.03
CA ALA A 13 6.42 -6.34 4.06
C ALA A 13 7.68 -7.18 3.74
N ALA A 14 8.12 -7.18 2.49
CA ALA A 14 9.35 -7.84 2.08
C ALA A 14 10.59 -6.93 2.19
N ASP A 15 10.39 -5.61 2.25
CA ASP A 15 11.47 -4.62 2.30
C ASP A 15 11.05 -3.43 3.17
N ASP A 16 11.48 -3.45 4.45
CA ASP A 16 11.17 -2.42 5.44
C ASP A 16 11.77 -1.03 5.11
N HIS A 17 12.52 -0.89 4.01
CA HIS A 17 13.14 0.37 3.63
C HIS A 17 12.33 1.19 2.62
N GLU A 18 11.31 0.60 2.00
CA GLU A 18 10.50 1.24 0.97
C GLU A 18 9.05 1.43 1.44
N SER A 19 8.72 2.69 1.74
CA SER A 19 7.36 3.13 2.02
C SER A 19 6.75 3.78 0.78
N GLY A 20 5.50 3.49 0.48
CA GLY A 20 4.77 4.09 -0.64
C GLY A 20 3.37 4.53 -0.27
N MET A 21 2.70 5.21 -1.20
CA MET A 21 1.31 5.64 -1.03
C MET A 21 0.37 4.81 -1.90
N VAL A 22 -0.70 4.29 -1.31
CA VAL A 22 -1.75 3.60 -2.06
C VAL A 22 -2.47 4.61 -2.95
N VAL A 23 -2.41 4.43 -4.26
CA VAL A 23 -3.09 5.30 -5.23
C VAL A 23 -4.38 4.70 -5.78
N ALA A 24 -4.49 3.37 -5.79
CA ALA A 24 -5.69 2.68 -6.26
C ALA A 24 -5.82 1.30 -5.62
N VAL A 25 -7.08 0.85 -5.49
CA VAL A 25 -7.43 -0.47 -4.97
C VAL A 25 -8.29 -1.18 -6.01
N PHE A 26 -7.86 -2.38 -6.40
CA PHE A 26 -8.50 -3.22 -7.41
C PHE A 26 -9.05 -4.48 -6.74
N PRO A 27 -10.38 -4.66 -6.71
CA PRO A 27 -10.96 -5.94 -6.31
C PRO A 27 -10.67 -7.00 -7.38
N THR A 28 -10.33 -8.22 -6.96
CA THR A 28 -10.13 -9.38 -7.84
C THR A 28 -11.32 -10.34 -7.75
N VAL A 29 -11.40 -11.28 -8.70
CA VAL A 29 -12.48 -12.30 -8.76
C VAL A 29 -12.43 -13.30 -7.60
N ASP A 30 -11.28 -13.42 -6.94
CA ASP A 30 -11.03 -14.32 -5.81
C ASP A 30 -11.34 -13.67 -4.45
N ASP A 31 -12.18 -12.63 -4.42
CA ASP A 31 -12.48 -11.81 -3.23
C ASP A 31 -11.24 -11.16 -2.59
N ASN A 32 -10.15 -11.03 -3.36
CA ASN A 32 -8.90 -10.41 -2.91
C ASN A 32 -8.79 -8.97 -3.43
N PHE A 33 -7.84 -8.22 -2.87
CA PHE A 33 -7.54 -6.86 -3.29
C PHE A 33 -6.09 -6.73 -3.77
N ARG A 34 -5.92 -6.06 -4.90
CA ARG A 34 -4.62 -5.54 -5.37
C ARG A 34 -4.54 -4.06 -5.11
N TYR A 35 -3.40 -3.62 -4.64
CA TYR A 35 -3.13 -2.24 -4.31
C TYR A 35 -2.08 -1.73 -5.28
N ALA A 36 -2.38 -0.65 -5.99
CA ALA A 36 -1.36 0.11 -6.70
C ALA A 36 -0.77 1.11 -5.72
N VAL A 37 0.54 1.04 -5.54
CA VAL A 37 1.29 1.85 -4.59
C VAL A 37 2.37 2.59 -5.37
N ASP A 38 2.44 3.91 -5.16
CA ASP A 38 3.57 4.71 -5.63
C ASP A 38 4.67 4.69 -4.55
N MET A 39 5.71 3.90 -4.78
CA MET A 39 6.78 3.65 -3.79
C MET A 39 7.86 4.73 -3.81
N GLU A 40 8.13 5.32 -4.98
CA GLU A 40 9.20 6.32 -5.11
C GLU A 40 8.66 7.76 -5.32
N GLY A 41 7.35 7.95 -5.51
CA GLY A 41 6.76 9.27 -5.72
C GLY A 41 7.02 9.86 -7.10
N TYR A 42 7.60 9.08 -8.02
CA TYR A 42 7.84 9.47 -9.42
C TYR A 42 6.74 8.96 -10.37
N GLY A 43 5.63 8.45 -9.84
CA GLY A 43 4.53 7.87 -10.62
C GLY A 43 4.81 6.46 -11.13
N ALA A 44 5.84 5.80 -10.60
CA ALA A 44 6.11 4.39 -10.85
C ALA A 44 5.23 3.54 -9.93
N LEU A 45 4.06 3.13 -10.44
CA LEU A 45 3.11 2.34 -9.67
C LEU A 45 3.54 0.88 -9.63
N GLN A 46 3.70 0.36 -8.41
CA GLN A 46 3.90 -1.05 -8.15
C GLN A 46 2.60 -1.68 -7.64
N PHE A 47 2.36 -2.94 -8.02
CA PHE A 47 1.15 -3.66 -7.65
C PHE A 47 1.47 -4.69 -6.57
N PHE A 48 0.78 -4.57 -5.44
CA PHE A 48 0.95 -5.48 -4.32
C PHE A 48 -0.37 -6.15 -3.95
N VAL A 49 -0.26 -7.35 -3.39
CA VAL A 49 -1.38 -8.02 -2.71
C VAL A 49 -1.40 -7.60 -1.24
N GLU A 50 -2.55 -7.75 -0.59
CA GLU A 50 -2.75 -7.35 0.81
C GLU A 50 -1.69 -7.90 1.78
N GLU A 51 -1.24 -9.14 1.54
CA GLU A 51 -0.27 -9.84 2.37
C GLU A 51 1.15 -9.28 2.29
N LYS A 52 1.44 -8.52 1.23
CA LYS A 52 2.75 -7.90 0.97
C LYS A 52 2.82 -6.47 1.44
N LEU A 53 1.73 -5.90 1.94
CA LEU A 53 1.68 -4.55 2.45
C LEU A 53 1.42 -4.54 3.95
N VAL A 54 2.11 -3.62 4.63
CA VAL A 54 1.87 -3.31 6.04
C VAL A 54 1.65 -1.80 6.19
N ILE A 55 0.91 -1.39 7.22
CA ILE A 55 0.68 0.03 7.48
C ILE A 55 1.99 0.66 7.91
N HIS A 56 2.38 1.77 7.27
CA HIS A 56 3.59 2.48 7.66
C HIS A 56 3.41 3.10 9.06
N PRO A 57 4.24 2.74 10.06
CA PRO A 57 4.04 3.15 11.44
C PRO A 57 4.17 4.67 11.66
N SER A 58 4.80 5.42 10.75
CA SER A 58 4.88 6.89 10.87
C SER A 58 3.55 7.60 10.58
N ALA A 59 2.53 6.91 10.05
CA ALA A 59 1.17 7.45 10.01
C ALA A 59 0.58 7.70 11.41
N MET A 60 1.22 7.19 12.47
CA MET A 60 0.86 7.40 13.87
C MET A 60 1.82 8.36 14.59
N ARG A 61 2.25 9.45 13.96
CA ARG A 61 2.96 10.53 14.66
C ARG A 61 2.39 11.91 14.35
N LEU A 62 1.29 12.26 15.02
CA LEU A 62 0.97 13.63 15.43
C LEU A 62 -0.05 13.58 16.58
N HIS A 63 0.44 13.80 17.80
CA HIS A 63 -0.35 14.27 18.94
C HIS A 63 0.55 15.14 19.83
#